data_AF-A0A5C8B2A7-F1
#
_entry.id   AF-A0A5C8B2A7-F1
#
_cell.length_a   1.000
_cell.length_b   1.000
_cell.length_c   1.000
_cell.angle_alpha   90.00
_cell.angle_beta   90.00
_cell.angle_gamma   90.00
#
_symmetry.space_group_name_H-M   'P 1'
#
loop_
_entity.id
_entity.type
_entity.pdbx_description
1 polymer ?
#
loop_
_entity_poly.entity_id
_entity_poly.type
_entity_poly.pdbx_seq_one_letter_code
_entity_poly.pdbx_strand_id
1 'polypeptide(L)'
;MLLEQRIARYIKEEAEKLIKRYNLYHNVVHVEYVRNKKRLGDNCPNKDIKFPDYWQDNRKFNPFYVRKKYKAIAKSITKKIISREYKPNQPYVRQVPKSDGTTRDVTIFQIQDAAISKMYFDKLLTKNKHRFSSFSYAYRNDRNVHFAIQDIFVDFQNHNRMFVAEFDFSKFFPSISHKFLKLQFDENGFNISDEEKFIINSFLAINTNDNTGIPQGTSLSLFLANLSCWYIDKELEKLGVKFARYADDTLIWSSDYSKINAACTIINNFSKTSGIKINVKKSAGVSLITQTNLPSEIKKSNYIDFLGYSVTIENIKIKKASLQKIKHQVSYLLYRNLIQPFRKSLIINHNVSTKAAVAIAIMQIRRYLYGGLTDKHLKDYISGRIAKIYFKGIMSFYPLVNDEEQLKKLDGWMISTIFRTLKLHSKLVHNSDFSFVDIRNNSELLKFFRTQKINISDKEIDLQIPSFMRVYRAINRGILDFGIEGIMNPRSLNYDY
;
A
#
# COMPACT_ATOMS: atom_id res chain seq x y z
N MET A 1 -7.67 6.07 -34.29
CA MET A 1 -8.16 6.97 -33.22
C MET A 1 -7.31 8.22 -33.23
N LEU A 2 -7.87 9.40 -33.55
CA LEU A 2 -7.10 10.66 -33.57
C LEU A 2 -6.41 10.85 -32.20
N LEU A 3 -5.13 11.24 -32.19
CA LEU A 3 -4.35 11.50 -30.96
C LEU A 3 -5.11 12.37 -29.94
N GLU A 4 -5.86 13.36 -30.44
CA GLU A 4 -6.75 14.23 -29.65
C GLU A 4 -7.80 13.44 -28.86
N GLN A 5 -8.46 12.46 -29.47
CA GLN A 5 -9.50 11.67 -28.80
C GLN A 5 -8.89 10.83 -27.67
N ARG A 6 -7.68 10.30 -27.86
CA ARG A 6 -6.96 9.55 -26.82
C ARG A 6 -6.60 10.46 -25.65
N ILE A 7 -6.00 11.62 -25.94
CA ILE A 7 -5.65 12.61 -24.92
C ILE A 7 -6.89 13.06 -24.14
N ALA A 8 -7.99 13.38 -24.85
CA ALA A 8 -9.25 13.77 -24.23
C ALA A 8 -9.78 12.69 -23.28
N ARG A 9 -9.70 11.41 -23.67
CA ARG A 9 -10.11 10.29 -22.81
C ARG A 9 -9.27 10.23 -21.53
N TYR A 10 -7.94 10.27 -21.63
CA TYR A 10 -7.06 10.23 -20.47
C TYR A 10 -7.25 11.42 -19.52
N ILE A 11 -7.41 12.64 -20.04
CA ILE A 11 -7.68 13.84 -19.22
C ILE A 11 -8.99 13.70 -18.46
N LYS A 12 -10.04 13.19 -19.14
CA LYS A 12 -11.35 12.96 -18.52
C LYS A 12 -11.26 11.91 -17.42
N GLU A 13 -10.64 10.76 -17.68
CA GLU A 13 -10.48 9.67 -16.71
C GLU A 13 -9.70 10.13 -15.47
N GLU A 14 -8.62 10.89 -15.65
CA GLU A 14 -7.81 11.41 -14.55
C GLU A 14 -8.58 12.43 -13.69
N ALA A 15 -9.35 13.32 -14.33
CA ALA A 15 -10.23 14.24 -13.61
C ALA A 15 -11.35 13.49 -12.85
N GLU A 16 -11.98 12.49 -13.46
CA GLU A 16 -13.00 11.64 -12.83
C GLU A 16 -12.46 10.88 -11.61
N LYS A 17 -11.23 10.35 -11.72
CA LYS A 17 -10.53 9.67 -10.62
C LYS A 17 -10.41 10.59 -9.40
N LEU A 18 -9.93 11.82 -9.61
CA LEU A 18 -9.77 12.82 -8.56
C LEU A 18 -11.11 13.30 -7.98
N ILE A 19 -12.14 13.52 -8.82
CA ILE A 19 -13.50 13.83 -8.35
C ILE A 19 -14.05 12.71 -7.47
N LYS A 20 -13.90 11.45 -7.91
CA LYS A 20 -14.36 10.29 -7.14
C LYS A 20 -13.66 10.20 -5.79
N ARG A 21 -12.34 10.45 -5.75
CA ARG A 21 -11.56 10.49 -4.50
C ARG A 21 -12.04 11.60 -3.57
N TYR A 22 -12.28 12.80 -4.10
CA TYR A 22 -12.80 13.93 -3.34
C TYR A 22 -14.21 13.66 -2.79
N ASN A 23 -15.11 13.12 -3.60
CA ASN A 23 -16.47 12.74 -3.17
C ASN A 23 -16.44 11.64 -2.10
N LEU A 24 -15.54 10.66 -2.22
CA LEU A 24 -15.35 9.64 -1.18
C LEU A 24 -14.86 10.25 0.13
N TYR A 25 -13.89 11.17 0.09
CA TYR A 25 -13.44 11.93 1.27
C TYR A 25 -14.61 12.69 1.91
N HIS A 26 -15.36 13.46 1.12
CA HIS A 26 -16.51 14.22 1.60
C HIS A 26 -17.57 13.32 2.24
N ASN A 27 -17.87 12.17 1.62
CA ASN A 27 -18.81 11.19 2.16
C ASN A 27 -18.31 10.61 3.49
N VAL A 28 -17.02 10.31 3.60
CA VAL A 28 -16.41 9.81 4.86
C VAL A 28 -16.52 10.86 5.96
N VAL A 29 -16.12 12.10 5.68
CA VAL A 29 -16.21 13.22 6.64
C VAL A 29 -17.64 13.48 7.04
N HIS A 30 -18.58 13.47 6.10
CA HIS A 30 -20.00 13.65 6.39
C HIS A 30 -20.57 12.53 7.28
N VAL A 31 -20.29 11.27 6.95
CA VAL A 31 -20.72 10.12 7.76
C VAL A 31 -20.09 10.16 9.15
N GLU A 32 -18.83 10.58 9.27
CA GLU A 32 -18.16 10.76 10.56
C GLU A 32 -18.77 11.91 11.37
N TYR A 33 -19.05 13.05 10.74
CA TYR A 33 -19.74 14.17 11.38
C TYR A 33 -21.14 13.79 11.86
N VAL A 34 -21.96 13.12 11.04
CA VAL A 34 -23.30 12.66 11.45
C VAL A 34 -23.20 11.71 12.65
N ARG A 35 -22.20 10.82 12.67
CA ARG A 35 -21.95 9.93 13.81
C ARG A 35 -21.51 10.69 15.05
N ASN A 36 -20.61 11.66 14.91
CA ASN A 36 -20.12 12.47 16.02
C ASN A 36 -21.23 13.36 16.57
N LYS A 37 -22.06 13.98 15.72
CA LYS A 37 -23.22 14.78 16.15
C LYS A 37 -24.21 13.94 16.95
N LYS A 38 -24.51 12.71 16.51
CA LYS A 38 -25.34 11.77 17.28
C LYS A 38 -24.73 11.36 18.64
N ARG A 39 -23.40 11.37 18.77
CA ARG A 39 -22.70 10.91 19.99
C ARG A 39 -22.38 12.03 20.98
N LEU A 40 -21.94 13.16 20.46
CA LEU A 40 -21.38 14.28 21.22
C LEU A 40 -22.40 15.42 21.38
N GLY A 41 -23.53 15.38 20.67
CA GLY A 41 -24.52 16.44 20.68
C GLY A 41 -23.88 17.77 20.26
N ASP A 42 -24.05 18.78 21.10
CA ASP A 42 -23.58 20.15 20.87
C ASP A 42 -22.05 20.30 20.96
N ASN A 43 -21.35 19.34 21.58
CA ASN A 43 -19.88 19.31 21.62
C ASN A 43 -19.25 18.71 20.35
N CYS A 44 -20.05 18.41 19.31
CA CYS A 44 -19.52 17.89 18.05
C CYS A 44 -18.73 18.99 17.33
N PRO A 45 -17.45 18.76 16.96
CA PRO A 45 -16.72 19.72 16.15
C PRO A 45 -17.44 19.94 14.81
N ASN A 46 -17.38 21.18 14.32
CA ASN A 46 -17.98 21.57 13.05
C ASN A 46 -17.42 20.73 11.89
N LYS A 47 -18.27 20.52 10.89
CA LYS A 47 -17.88 19.82 9.66
C LYS A 47 -16.92 20.69 8.85
N ASP A 48 -15.63 20.42 8.97
CA ASP A 48 -14.58 21.06 8.17
C ASP A 48 -14.26 20.23 6.92
N ILE A 49 -14.58 20.76 5.74
CA ILE A 49 -14.27 20.15 4.44
C ILE A 49 -13.05 20.86 3.89
N LYS A 50 -11.92 20.14 3.83
CA LYS A 50 -10.68 20.69 3.30
C LYS A 50 -10.61 20.52 1.78
N PHE A 51 -10.20 21.58 1.11
CA PHE A 51 -9.78 21.52 -0.29
C PHE A 51 -8.26 21.37 -0.34
N PRO A 52 -7.71 20.68 -1.34
CA PRO A 52 -6.28 20.70 -1.54
C PRO A 52 -5.84 22.13 -1.92
N ASP A 53 -4.87 22.67 -1.17
CA ASP A 53 -4.42 24.07 -1.29
C ASP A 53 -4.02 24.43 -2.74
N TYR A 54 -3.34 23.50 -3.42
CA TYR A 54 -2.88 23.65 -4.80
C TYR A 54 -4.00 23.76 -5.86
N TRP A 55 -5.27 23.54 -5.51
CA TRP A 55 -6.39 23.80 -6.42
C TRP A 55 -6.61 25.30 -6.66
N GLN A 56 -6.16 26.15 -5.73
CA GLN A 56 -6.28 27.60 -5.83
C GLN A 56 -5.16 28.20 -6.69
N ASP A 57 -3.96 27.62 -6.68
CA ASP A 57 -2.80 28.11 -7.43
C ASP A 57 -3.03 28.13 -8.95
N ASN A 58 -3.71 27.11 -9.48
CA ASN A 58 -4.10 27.07 -10.87
C ASN A 58 -5.36 26.22 -11.09
N ARG A 59 -6.31 26.75 -11.88
CA ARG A 59 -7.57 26.06 -12.23
C ARG A 59 -7.34 24.68 -12.87
N LYS A 60 -6.19 24.43 -13.48
CA LYS A 60 -5.82 23.14 -14.09
C LYS A 60 -5.46 22.04 -13.06
N PHE A 61 -5.30 22.39 -11.79
CA PHE A 61 -5.25 21.42 -10.70
C PHE A 61 -6.64 21.04 -10.18
N ASN A 62 -7.67 21.86 -10.46
CA ASN A 62 -9.04 21.59 -10.03
C ASN A 62 -9.70 20.56 -10.98
N PRO A 63 -10.06 19.37 -10.49
CA PRO A 63 -10.58 18.31 -11.34
C PRO A 63 -11.98 18.60 -11.89
N PHE A 64 -12.79 19.41 -11.21
CA PHE A 64 -14.11 19.82 -11.73
C PHE A 64 -13.97 20.76 -12.94
N TYR A 65 -13.01 21.69 -12.89
CA TYR A 65 -12.71 22.57 -14.02
C TYR A 65 -12.19 21.79 -15.22
N VAL A 66 -11.18 20.94 -14.99
CA VAL A 66 -10.56 20.13 -16.05
C VAL A 66 -11.58 19.18 -16.67
N ARG A 67 -12.43 18.54 -15.86
CA ARG A 67 -13.52 17.70 -16.34
C ARG A 67 -14.49 18.44 -17.25
N LYS A 68 -14.81 19.71 -16.96
CA LYS A 68 -15.70 20.53 -17.80
C LYS A 68 -15.04 20.94 -19.12
N LYS A 69 -13.73 21.18 -19.12
CA LYS A 69 -12.98 21.73 -20.26
C LYS A 69 -12.07 20.71 -20.99
N TYR A 70 -12.16 19.42 -20.65
CA TYR A 70 -11.22 18.39 -21.10
C TYR A 70 -11.00 18.32 -22.62
N LYS A 71 -12.05 18.51 -23.44
CA LYS A 71 -11.95 18.52 -24.91
C LYS A 71 -11.10 19.69 -25.42
N ALA A 72 -11.34 20.90 -24.90
CA ALA A 72 -10.59 22.09 -25.30
C ALA A 72 -9.13 22.00 -24.87
N ILE A 73 -8.88 21.48 -23.65
CA ILE A 73 -7.53 21.22 -23.14
C ILE A 73 -6.82 20.19 -24.02
N ALA A 74 -7.50 19.09 -24.37
CA ALA A 74 -6.95 18.05 -25.24
C ALA A 74 -6.54 18.61 -26.60
N LYS A 75 -7.43 19.35 -27.28
CA LYS A 75 -7.13 20.00 -28.57
C LYS A 75 -5.88 20.88 -28.50
N SER A 76 -5.76 21.69 -27.46
CA SER A 76 -4.59 22.56 -27.25
C SER A 76 -3.30 21.75 -27.06
N ILE A 77 -3.33 20.70 -26.23
CA ILE A 77 -2.16 19.84 -25.98
C ILE A 77 -1.79 19.06 -27.23
N THR A 78 -2.76 18.51 -27.95
CA THR A 78 -2.51 17.79 -29.20
C THR A 78 -1.78 18.66 -30.21
N LYS A 79 -2.21 19.92 -30.38
CA LYS A 79 -1.50 20.87 -31.26
C LYS A 79 -0.03 21.01 -30.84
N LYS A 80 0.24 21.21 -29.54
CA LYS A 80 1.60 21.34 -28.99
C LYS A 80 2.46 20.08 -29.14
N ILE A 81 1.86 18.89 -29.02
CA ILE A 81 2.60 17.63 -29.19
C ILE A 81 2.97 17.44 -30.67
N ILE A 82 2.03 17.70 -31.59
CA ILE A 82 2.27 17.61 -33.03
C ILE A 82 3.33 18.64 -33.47
N SER A 83 3.26 19.88 -32.98
CA SER A 83 4.25 20.92 -33.28
C SER A 83 5.58 20.77 -32.53
N ARG A 84 5.76 19.75 -31.67
CA ARG A 84 6.96 19.55 -30.81
C ARG A 84 7.25 20.73 -29.87
N GLU A 85 6.20 21.39 -29.39
CA GLU A 85 6.27 22.53 -28.45
C GLU A 85 5.68 22.21 -27.07
N TYR A 86 5.22 20.97 -26.86
CA TYR A 86 4.67 20.56 -25.57
C TYR A 86 5.76 20.61 -24.48
N LYS A 87 5.47 21.35 -23.41
CA LYS A 87 6.21 21.33 -22.15
C LYS A 87 5.18 21.21 -21.02
N PRO A 88 5.34 20.25 -20.08
CA PRO A 88 4.44 20.19 -18.94
C PRO A 88 4.55 21.46 -18.10
N ASN A 89 3.46 21.83 -17.44
CA ASN A 89 3.41 23.06 -16.65
C ASN A 89 4.17 22.87 -15.33
N GLN A 90 4.57 23.99 -14.71
CA GLN A 90 5.25 23.97 -13.42
C GLN A 90 4.40 23.20 -12.39
N PRO A 91 4.93 22.13 -11.80
CA PRO A 91 4.18 21.35 -10.82
C PRO A 91 4.21 22.05 -9.45
N TYR A 92 3.22 21.72 -8.62
CA TYR A 92 3.19 22.14 -7.23
C TYR A 92 4.01 21.18 -6.36
N VAL A 93 4.88 21.70 -5.49
CA VAL A 93 5.71 20.87 -4.60
C VAL A 93 5.20 20.98 -3.17
N ARG A 94 4.82 19.85 -2.58
CA ARG A 94 4.34 19.76 -1.21
C ARG A 94 5.30 18.97 -0.32
N GLN A 95 5.73 19.55 0.79
CA GLN A 95 6.48 18.81 1.81
C GLN A 95 5.53 17.94 2.64
N VAL A 96 5.82 16.64 2.72
CA VAL A 96 5.08 15.67 3.53
C VAL A 96 6.03 15.10 4.58
N PRO A 97 5.66 15.09 5.88
CA PRO A 97 6.51 14.54 6.92
C PRO A 97 6.63 13.02 6.78
N LYS A 98 7.82 12.48 7.02
CA LYS A 98 8.10 11.06 7.19
C LYS A 98 8.00 10.69 8.66
N SER A 99 7.95 9.38 8.93
CA SER A 99 7.93 8.83 10.28
C SER A 99 9.23 9.05 11.06
N ASP A 100 10.33 9.37 10.37
CA ASP A 100 11.65 9.64 10.97
C ASP A 100 11.84 11.14 11.31
N GLY A 101 10.83 11.98 11.09
CA GLY A 101 10.90 13.43 11.31
C GLY A 101 11.43 14.23 10.12
N THR A 102 11.99 13.58 9.08
CA THR A 102 12.41 14.27 7.85
C THR A 102 11.22 14.55 6.94
N THR A 103 11.34 15.47 5.99
CA THR A 103 10.31 15.73 4.98
C THR A 103 10.61 15.01 3.66
N ARG A 104 9.56 14.70 2.90
CA ARG A 104 9.65 14.29 1.50
C ARG A 104 8.92 15.31 0.64
N ASP A 105 9.56 15.73 -0.45
CA ASP A 105 8.92 16.57 -1.46
C ASP A 105 8.02 15.69 -2.33
N VAL A 106 6.73 16.03 -2.38
CA VAL A 106 5.74 15.39 -3.24
C VAL A 106 5.36 16.39 -4.31
N THR A 107 5.80 16.09 -5.54
CA THR A 107 5.50 16.89 -6.72
C THR A 107 4.14 16.50 -7.28
N ILE A 108 3.27 17.48 -7.50
CA ILE A 108 1.91 17.33 -7.98
C ILE A 108 1.81 18.05 -9.32
N PHE A 109 1.55 17.29 -10.38
CA PHE A 109 1.38 17.82 -11.73
C PHE A 109 -0.06 18.27 -11.96
N GLN A 110 -0.23 19.22 -12.88
CA GLN A 110 -1.57 19.59 -13.34
C GLN A 110 -2.23 18.37 -14.02
N ILE A 111 -3.56 18.29 -13.93
CA ILE A 111 -4.30 17.06 -14.27
C ILE A 111 -4.05 16.64 -15.72
N GLN A 112 -3.96 17.60 -16.64
CA GLN A 112 -3.69 17.29 -18.03
C GLN A 112 -2.28 16.74 -18.25
N ASP A 113 -1.29 17.22 -17.51
CA ASP A 113 0.10 16.77 -17.64
C ASP A 113 0.26 15.39 -16.99
N ALA A 114 -0.38 15.16 -15.84
CA ALA A 114 -0.50 13.83 -15.23
C ALA A 114 -1.18 12.82 -16.18
N ALA A 115 -2.23 13.25 -16.88
CA ALA A 115 -2.92 12.42 -17.88
C ALA A 115 -2.05 12.10 -19.10
N ILE A 116 -1.27 13.06 -19.62
CA ILE A 116 -0.28 12.81 -20.68
C ILE A 116 0.78 11.82 -20.19
N SER A 117 1.34 12.05 -19.01
CA SER A 117 2.32 11.13 -18.40
C SER A 117 1.78 9.70 -18.30
N LYS A 118 0.54 9.54 -17.84
CA LYS A 118 -0.14 8.23 -17.76
C LYS A 118 -0.38 7.61 -19.13
N MET A 119 -0.83 8.39 -20.11
CA MET A 119 -1.05 7.90 -21.47
C MET A 119 0.24 7.34 -22.09
N TYR A 120 1.35 8.07 -21.95
CA TYR A 120 2.64 7.64 -22.48
C TYR A 120 3.24 6.49 -21.66
N PHE A 121 3.04 6.46 -20.35
CA PHE A 121 3.38 5.30 -19.51
C PHE A 121 2.70 4.03 -20.01
N ASP A 122 1.38 4.03 -20.19
CA ASP A 122 0.62 2.87 -20.65
C ASP A 122 1.08 2.40 -22.04
N LYS A 123 1.33 3.36 -22.96
CA LYS A 123 1.83 3.11 -24.32
C LYS A 123 3.22 2.44 -24.28
N LEU A 124 4.15 3.00 -23.50
CA LEU A 124 5.52 2.49 -23.37
C LEU A 124 5.58 1.13 -22.69
N LEU A 125 4.80 0.95 -21.62
CA LEU A 125 4.74 -0.32 -20.91
C LEU A 125 4.16 -1.41 -21.81
N THR A 126 3.09 -1.12 -22.56
CA THR A 126 2.49 -2.09 -23.50
C THR A 126 3.51 -2.57 -24.55
N LYS A 127 4.29 -1.66 -25.11
CA LYS A 127 5.32 -1.98 -26.11
C LYS A 127 6.51 -2.75 -25.53
N ASN A 128 6.92 -2.45 -24.30
CA ASN A 128 8.23 -2.84 -23.78
C ASN A 128 8.21 -3.76 -22.56
N LYS A 129 7.04 -4.08 -21.97
CA LYS A 129 6.96 -4.89 -20.73
C LYS A 129 7.67 -6.25 -20.82
N HIS A 130 7.74 -6.84 -22.02
CA HIS A 130 8.41 -8.12 -22.27
C HIS A 130 9.93 -8.04 -22.10
N ARG A 131 10.53 -6.84 -22.14
CA ARG A 131 11.98 -6.65 -21.96
C ARG A 131 12.42 -6.64 -20.52
N PHE A 132 11.54 -6.23 -19.61
CA PHE A 132 11.82 -6.17 -18.18
C PHE A 132 11.81 -7.58 -17.58
N SER A 133 12.71 -7.82 -16.64
CA SER A 133 12.82 -9.09 -15.92
C SER A 133 11.50 -9.53 -15.29
N SER A 134 11.29 -10.85 -15.20
CA SER A 134 10.20 -11.43 -14.41
C SER A 134 10.33 -11.15 -12.91
N PHE A 135 11.56 -10.90 -12.44
CA PHE A 135 11.91 -10.58 -11.06
C PHE A 135 11.82 -9.08 -10.73
N SER A 136 11.35 -8.27 -11.68
CA SER A 136 10.99 -6.87 -11.48
C SER A 136 9.48 -6.73 -11.30
N TYR A 137 9.05 -6.38 -10.09
CA TYR A 137 7.65 -6.45 -9.66
C TYR A 137 6.93 -5.10 -9.59
N ALA A 138 7.68 -4.01 -9.43
CA ALA A 138 7.08 -2.68 -9.29
C ALA A 138 6.65 -2.10 -10.63
N TYR A 139 5.65 -1.22 -10.59
CA TYR A 139 5.20 -0.38 -11.70
C TYR A 139 4.80 -1.15 -12.97
N ARG A 140 4.23 -2.32 -12.75
CA ARG A 140 3.80 -3.28 -13.77
C ARG A 140 2.37 -3.72 -13.52
N ASN A 141 1.62 -3.97 -14.59
CA ASN A 141 0.25 -4.45 -14.49
C ASN A 141 0.12 -5.98 -14.54
N ASP A 142 1.24 -6.69 -14.70
CA ASP A 142 1.33 -8.16 -14.79
C ASP A 142 2.09 -8.79 -13.61
N ARG A 143 2.61 -7.99 -12.68
CA ARG A 143 3.37 -8.45 -11.51
C ARG A 143 2.91 -7.70 -10.27
N ASN A 144 2.91 -8.38 -9.12
CA ASN A 144 2.49 -7.81 -7.85
C ASN A 144 3.45 -8.20 -6.72
N VAL A 145 3.28 -7.55 -5.57
CA VAL A 145 4.08 -7.78 -4.36
C VAL A 145 4.00 -9.22 -3.88
N HIS A 146 2.83 -9.85 -3.99
CA HIS A 146 2.59 -11.20 -3.51
C HIS A 146 3.40 -12.23 -4.29
N PHE A 147 3.53 -12.07 -5.62
CA PHE A 147 4.40 -12.95 -6.41
C PHE A 147 5.87 -12.86 -5.98
N ALA A 148 6.37 -11.67 -5.66
CA ALA A 148 7.73 -11.54 -5.13
C ALA A 148 7.93 -12.32 -3.82
N ILE A 149 6.97 -12.22 -2.89
CA ILE A 149 7.00 -12.93 -1.61
C ILE A 149 6.89 -14.45 -1.81
N GLN A 150 6.06 -14.88 -2.76
CA GLN A 150 5.90 -16.29 -3.10
C GLN A 150 7.19 -16.89 -3.66
N ASP A 151 7.85 -16.21 -4.61
CA ASP A 151 9.12 -16.66 -5.19
C ASP A 151 10.21 -16.78 -4.13
N ILE A 152 10.35 -15.78 -3.25
CA ILE A 152 11.30 -15.83 -2.13
C ILE A 152 11.02 -17.04 -1.23
N PHE A 153 9.76 -17.24 -0.86
CA PHE A 153 9.38 -18.29 0.08
C PHE A 153 9.58 -19.70 -0.49
N VAL A 154 9.17 -19.92 -1.74
CA VAL A 154 9.34 -21.22 -2.42
C VAL A 154 10.82 -21.60 -2.50
N ASP A 155 11.69 -20.65 -2.88
CA ASP A 155 13.13 -20.92 -2.96
C ASP A 155 13.73 -21.20 -1.57
N PHE A 156 13.25 -20.51 -0.53
CA PHE A 156 13.72 -20.74 0.83
C PHE A 156 13.27 -22.08 1.40
N GLN A 157 12.04 -22.52 1.12
CA GLN A 157 11.56 -23.83 1.59
C GLN A 157 12.39 -24.99 1.03
N ASN A 158 12.96 -24.82 -0.16
CA ASN A 158 13.80 -25.84 -0.80
C ASN A 158 15.24 -25.89 -0.26
N HIS A 159 15.63 -24.98 0.63
CA HIS A 159 17.00 -24.87 1.12
C HIS A 159 17.08 -24.61 2.63
N ASN A 160 17.94 -25.35 3.34
CA ASN A 160 18.14 -25.14 4.78
C ASN A 160 18.96 -23.88 5.11
N ARG A 161 19.67 -23.34 4.11
CA ARG A 161 20.56 -22.18 4.21
C ARG A 161 20.52 -21.40 2.91
N MET A 162 20.35 -20.08 2.99
CA MET A 162 20.32 -19.20 1.82
C MET A 162 21.12 -17.93 2.07
N PHE A 163 22.01 -17.58 1.16
CA PHE A 163 22.71 -16.31 1.20
C PHE A 163 21.83 -15.25 0.55
N VAL A 164 21.68 -14.11 1.23
CA VAL A 164 20.85 -13.01 0.78
C VAL A 164 21.63 -11.70 0.85
N ALA A 165 21.42 -10.83 -0.13
CA ALA A 165 21.87 -9.45 -0.11
C ALA A 165 20.70 -8.47 -0.30
N GLU A 166 20.57 -7.52 0.63
CA GLU A 166 19.56 -6.46 0.60
C GLU A 166 20.19 -5.12 0.18
N PHE A 167 19.63 -4.49 -0.84
CA PHE A 167 20.07 -3.20 -1.38
C PHE A 167 18.93 -2.19 -1.47
N ASP A 168 19.20 -0.96 -1.01
CA ASP A 168 18.36 0.23 -1.17
C ASP A 168 19.22 1.35 -1.79
N PHE A 169 18.64 2.14 -2.68
CA PHE A 169 19.31 3.29 -3.30
C PHE A 169 18.93 4.61 -2.61
N SER A 170 19.92 5.46 -2.36
CA SER A 170 19.70 6.77 -1.75
C SER A 170 19.17 7.77 -2.76
N LYS A 171 18.04 8.42 -2.45
CA LYS A 171 17.39 9.43 -3.32
C LYS A 171 17.33 8.93 -4.77
N PHE A 172 16.75 7.76 -4.98
CA PHE A 172 16.75 7.07 -6.27
C PHE A 172 16.27 7.98 -7.42
N PHE A 173 15.01 8.48 -7.36
CA PHE A 173 14.43 9.30 -8.42
C PHE A 173 15.25 10.57 -8.75
N PRO A 174 15.70 11.40 -7.77
CA PRO A 174 16.51 12.59 -8.08
C PRO A 174 17.91 12.30 -8.61
N SER A 175 18.46 11.09 -8.39
CA SER A 175 19.87 10.80 -8.71
C SER A 175 20.09 10.18 -10.10
N ILE A 176 19.02 9.84 -10.83
CA ILE A 176 19.14 9.13 -12.10
C ILE A 176 19.71 10.06 -13.18
N SER A 177 20.86 9.69 -13.77
CA SER A 177 21.44 10.44 -14.88
C SER A 177 20.57 10.37 -16.16
N HIS A 178 20.31 11.51 -16.79
CA HIS A 178 19.58 11.57 -18.07
C HIS A 178 20.39 10.95 -19.20
N LYS A 179 21.73 11.09 -19.18
CA LYS A 179 22.62 10.44 -20.16
C LYS A 179 22.49 8.92 -20.04
N PHE A 180 22.51 8.40 -18.82
CA PHE A 180 22.34 6.98 -18.57
C PHE A 180 20.98 6.47 -19.05
N LEU A 181 19.88 7.19 -18.75
CA LEU A 181 18.54 6.82 -19.24
C LEU A 181 18.44 6.76 -20.76
N LYS A 182 19.06 7.72 -21.47
CA LYS A 182 19.06 7.75 -22.93
C LYS A 182 19.76 6.53 -23.50
N LEU A 183 20.95 6.20 -23.00
CA LEU A 183 21.67 4.97 -23.37
C LEU A 183 20.79 3.73 -23.16
N GLN A 184 20.05 3.65 -22.05
CA GLN A 184 19.21 2.49 -21.76
C GLN A 184 18.13 2.23 -22.80
N PHE A 185 17.46 3.26 -23.34
CA PHE A 185 16.44 3.00 -24.37
C PHE A 185 16.98 3.02 -25.80
N ASP A 186 18.10 3.70 -26.07
CA ASP A 186 18.69 3.76 -27.42
C ASP A 186 19.45 2.47 -27.78
N GLU A 187 20.13 1.83 -26.81
CA GLU A 187 21.05 0.72 -27.09
C GLU A 187 20.49 -0.66 -26.71
N ASN A 188 19.53 -0.73 -25.76
CA ASN A 188 19.03 -2.01 -25.24
C ASN A 188 17.73 -2.50 -25.90
N GLY A 189 17.50 -2.05 -27.13
CA GLY A 189 16.43 -2.53 -28.01
C GLY A 189 15.02 -2.03 -27.68
N PHE A 190 14.81 -1.16 -26.69
CA PHE A 190 13.48 -0.64 -26.36
C PHE A 190 12.81 0.05 -27.56
N ASN A 191 11.54 -0.28 -27.81
CA ASN A 191 10.74 0.35 -28.86
C ASN A 191 10.16 1.67 -28.35
N ILE A 192 10.89 2.76 -28.60
CA ILE A 192 10.51 4.13 -28.23
C ILE A 192 10.62 5.02 -29.49
N SER A 193 9.48 5.52 -29.94
CA SER A 193 9.37 6.46 -31.07
C SER A 193 9.88 7.86 -30.72
N ASP A 194 10.19 8.67 -31.74
CA ASP A 194 10.67 10.05 -31.53
C ASP A 194 9.66 10.92 -30.80
N GLU A 195 8.36 10.71 -31.01
CA GLU A 195 7.29 11.36 -30.24
C GLU A 195 7.41 11.04 -28.74
N GLU A 196 7.60 9.77 -28.41
CA GLU A 196 7.75 9.31 -27.03
C GLU A 196 9.04 9.86 -26.40
N LYS A 197 10.17 9.85 -27.12
CA LYS A 197 11.44 10.44 -26.68
C LYS A 197 11.29 11.92 -26.37
N PHE A 198 10.60 12.67 -27.24
CA PHE A 198 10.33 14.09 -27.02
C PHE A 198 9.49 14.33 -25.77
N ILE A 199 8.43 13.55 -25.55
CA ILE A 199 7.61 13.68 -24.34
C ILE A 199 8.43 13.35 -23.09
N ILE A 200 9.21 12.26 -23.11
CA ILE A 200 10.13 11.91 -22.02
C ILE A 200 11.05 13.08 -21.72
N ASN A 201 11.74 13.61 -22.73
CA ASN A 201 12.66 14.75 -22.56
C ASN A 201 11.94 16.01 -22.04
N SER A 202 10.69 16.24 -22.45
CA SER A 202 9.88 17.37 -21.97
C SER A 202 9.55 17.26 -20.48
N PHE A 203 9.32 16.06 -19.97
CA PHE A 203 9.16 15.83 -18.52
C PHE A 203 10.48 15.85 -17.77
N LEU A 204 11.56 15.31 -18.36
CA LEU A 204 12.89 15.34 -17.77
C LEU A 204 13.42 16.76 -17.59
N ALA A 205 13.02 17.71 -18.44
CA ALA A 205 13.43 19.11 -18.34
C ALA A 205 12.82 19.87 -17.14
N ILE A 206 11.93 19.26 -16.36
CA ILE A 206 11.22 19.92 -15.25
C ILE A 206 11.93 19.67 -13.92
N ASN A 207 12.30 20.76 -13.25
CA ASN A 207 12.88 20.75 -11.89
C ASN A 207 14.13 19.86 -11.75
N THR A 208 14.87 19.66 -12.84
CA THR A 208 16.15 18.94 -12.84
C THR A 208 17.29 19.93 -12.99
N ASN A 209 18.13 20.03 -11.97
CA ASN A 209 19.41 20.69 -12.09
C ASN A 209 20.41 19.65 -12.62
N ASP A 210 21.30 20.05 -13.53
CA ASP A 210 22.47 19.28 -13.96
C ASP A 210 22.21 17.96 -14.71
N ASN A 211 21.17 17.86 -15.55
CA ASN A 211 20.85 16.65 -16.35
C ASN A 211 20.69 15.37 -15.50
N THR A 212 20.21 15.50 -14.28
CA THR A 212 19.91 14.39 -13.37
C THR A 212 18.50 14.49 -12.80
N GLY A 213 17.93 13.34 -12.48
CA GLY A 213 16.66 13.20 -11.80
C GLY A 213 15.48 12.97 -12.73
N ILE A 214 14.52 12.20 -12.25
CA ILE A 214 13.21 12.03 -12.87
C ILE A 214 12.14 12.64 -11.95
N PRO A 215 11.17 13.40 -12.49
CA PRO A 215 10.20 14.10 -11.67
C PRO A 215 9.34 13.11 -10.88
N GLN A 216 9.32 13.22 -9.55
CA GLN A 216 8.46 12.38 -8.72
C GLN A 216 6.98 12.72 -8.98
N GLY A 217 6.07 11.76 -8.83
CA GLY A 217 4.62 12.02 -8.97
C GLY A 217 4.08 12.02 -10.41
N THR A 218 4.86 11.53 -11.39
CA THR A 218 4.34 11.23 -12.73
C THR A 218 4.40 9.73 -13.01
N SER A 219 3.41 9.20 -13.73
CA SER A 219 3.39 7.78 -14.14
C SER A 219 4.56 7.42 -15.04
N LEU A 220 4.97 8.31 -15.93
CA LEU A 220 6.09 8.11 -16.85
C LEU A 220 7.41 7.87 -16.11
N SER A 221 7.62 8.58 -15.00
CA SER A 221 8.78 8.37 -14.13
C SER A 221 8.90 6.94 -13.61
N LEU A 222 7.80 6.19 -13.51
CA LEU A 222 7.85 4.79 -13.12
C LEU A 222 8.42 3.86 -14.17
N PHE A 223 8.05 4.11 -15.43
CA PHE A 223 8.64 3.38 -16.54
C PHE A 223 10.14 3.67 -16.60
N LEU A 224 10.53 4.94 -16.44
CA LEU A 224 11.93 5.36 -16.44
C LEU A 224 12.73 4.80 -15.26
N ALA A 225 12.11 4.71 -14.08
CA ALA A 225 12.69 4.03 -12.92
C ALA A 225 13.01 2.57 -13.24
N ASN A 226 12.06 1.81 -13.77
CA ASN A 226 12.32 0.42 -14.16
C ASN A 226 13.33 0.29 -15.31
N LEU A 227 13.30 1.21 -16.27
CA LEU A 227 14.27 1.27 -17.36
C LEU A 227 15.70 1.49 -16.84
N SER A 228 15.90 2.38 -15.87
CA SER A 228 17.22 2.60 -15.29
C SER A 228 17.78 1.34 -14.61
N CYS A 229 16.94 0.49 -14.05
CA CYS A 229 17.36 -0.76 -13.42
C CYS A 229 17.39 -1.95 -14.37
N TRP A 230 17.06 -1.77 -15.66
CA TRP A 230 17.02 -2.89 -16.60
C TRP A 230 18.38 -3.57 -16.75
N TYR A 231 19.46 -2.79 -16.80
CA TYR A 231 20.82 -3.31 -16.91
C TYR A 231 21.19 -4.24 -15.74
N ILE A 232 20.91 -3.82 -14.50
CA ILE A 232 21.21 -4.66 -13.33
C ILE A 232 20.39 -5.95 -13.33
N ASP A 233 19.12 -5.88 -13.72
CA ASP A 233 18.27 -7.06 -13.79
C ASP A 233 18.86 -8.10 -14.76
N LYS A 234 19.35 -7.64 -15.91
CA LYS A 234 19.95 -8.52 -16.94
C LYS A 234 21.27 -9.13 -16.49
N GLU A 235 22.12 -8.35 -15.83
CA GLU A 235 23.38 -8.87 -15.32
C GLU A 235 23.17 -9.87 -14.18
N LEU A 236 22.17 -9.65 -13.31
CA LEU A 236 21.78 -10.61 -12.27
C LEU A 236 21.17 -11.89 -12.87
N GLU A 237 20.34 -11.77 -13.91
CA GLU A 237 19.82 -12.94 -14.66
C GLU A 237 20.96 -13.76 -15.28
N LYS A 238 21.93 -13.12 -15.93
CA LYS A 238 23.10 -13.79 -16.53
C LYS A 238 23.97 -14.47 -15.49
N LEU A 239 24.15 -13.86 -14.33
CA LEU A 239 24.88 -14.45 -13.20
C LEU A 239 24.17 -15.71 -12.64
N GLY A 240 22.88 -15.87 -12.93
CA GLY A 240 22.08 -17.01 -12.48
C GLY A 240 21.78 -16.96 -10.98
N VAL A 241 21.65 -15.74 -10.43
CA VAL A 241 21.09 -15.51 -9.08
C VAL A 241 19.59 -15.27 -9.18
N LYS A 242 18.89 -15.47 -8.07
CA LYS A 242 17.49 -15.10 -7.93
C LYS A 242 17.41 -13.74 -7.25
N PHE A 243 16.40 -12.95 -7.61
CA PHE A 243 16.19 -11.66 -6.99
C PHE A 243 14.71 -11.26 -7.02
N ALA A 244 14.36 -10.27 -6.22
CA ALA A 244 13.08 -9.60 -6.23
C ALA A 244 13.35 -8.10 -6.12
N ARG A 245 13.06 -7.39 -7.20
CA ARG A 245 13.18 -5.94 -7.25
C ARG A 245 11.81 -5.29 -7.24
N TYR A 246 11.58 -4.44 -6.27
CA TYR A 246 10.38 -3.61 -6.18
C TYR A 246 10.79 -2.14 -6.14
N ALA A 247 10.78 -1.52 -7.32
CA ALA A 247 11.32 -0.20 -7.57
C ALA A 247 12.83 -0.19 -7.32
N ASP A 248 13.28 0.53 -6.28
CA ASP A 248 14.65 0.64 -5.81
C ASP A 248 15.03 -0.44 -4.78
N ASP A 249 14.07 -0.97 -4.02
CA ASP A 249 14.30 -2.05 -3.07
C ASP A 249 14.62 -3.35 -3.83
N THR A 250 15.84 -3.85 -3.66
CA THR A 250 16.32 -5.07 -4.33
C THR A 250 16.78 -6.10 -3.31
N LEU A 251 16.16 -7.27 -3.35
CA LEU A 251 16.57 -8.45 -2.58
C LEU A 251 17.17 -9.48 -3.54
N ILE A 252 18.38 -9.96 -3.29
CA ILE A 252 19.07 -10.97 -4.11
C ILE A 252 19.34 -12.19 -3.23
N TRP A 253 19.10 -13.40 -3.73
CA TRP A 253 19.39 -14.63 -3.00
C TRP A 253 19.97 -15.75 -3.87
N SER A 254 20.77 -16.61 -3.23
CA SER A 254 21.44 -17.77 -3.84
C SER A 254 21.91 -18.73 -2.76
N SER A 255 22.01 -20.02 -3.06
CA SER A 255 22.68 -21.00 -2.21
C SER A 255 24.21 -20.93 -2.32
N ASP A 256 24.73 -20.26 -3.36
CA ASP A 256 26.15 -20.01 -3.60
C ASP A 256 26.54 -18.59 -3.17
N TYR A 257 27.45 -18.49 -2.20
CA TYR A 257 27.99 -17.24 -1.67
C TYR A 257 28.79 -16.45 -2.71
N SER A 258 29.55 -17.14 -3.58
CA SER A 258 30.39 -16.49 -4.60
C SER A 258 29.53 -15.69 -5.57
N LYS A 259 28.37 -16.24 -5.94
CA LYS A 259 27.38 -15.53 -6.77
C LYS A 259 26.79 -14.32 -6.06
N ILE A 260 26.52 -14.39 -4.76
CA ILE A 260 26.06 -13.20 -4.02
C ILE A 260 27.13 -12.11 -4.01
N ASN A 261 28.40 -12.47 -3.82
CA ASN A 261 29.48 -11.49 -3.86
C ASN A 261 29.64 -10.85 -5.25
N ALA A 262 29.53 -11.66 -6.32
CA ALA A 262 29.49 -11.15 -7.70
C ALA A 262 28.29 -10.21 -7.94
N ALA A 263 27.11 -10.55 -7.40
CA ALA A 263 25.92 -9.70 -7.47
C ALA A 263 26.13 -8.35 -6.75
N CYS A 264 26.78 -8.35 -5.59
CA CYS A 264 27.16 -7.11 -4.89
C CYS A 264 28.07 -6.23 -5.76
N THR A 265 29.00 -6.86 -6.50
CA THR A 265 29.90 -6.16 -7.43
C THR A 265 29.12 -5.54 -8.60
N ILE A 266 28.13 -6.24 -9.16
CA ILE A 266 27.23 -5.70 -10.20
C ILE A 266 26.49 -4.47 -9.70
N ILE A 267 25.90 -4.52 -8.50
CA ILE A 267 25.17 -3.38 -7.91
C ILE A 267 26.11 -2.19 -7.64
N ASN A 268 27.32 -2.44 -7.15
CA ASN A 268 28.33 -1.40 -6.94
C ASN A 268 28.77 -0.74 -8.26
N ASN A 269 28.98 -1.53 -9.32
CA ASN A 269 29.31 -1.01 -10.64
C ASN A 269 28.17 -0.17 -11.21
N PHE A 270 26.92 -0.63 -11.07
CA PHE A 270 25.75 0.14 -11.45
C PHE A 270 25.65 1.47 -10.69
N SER A 271 25.94 1.48 -9.39
CA SER A 271 25.95 2.70 -8.59
C SER A 271 26.93 3.73 -9.15
N LYS A 272 28.12 3.29 -9.58
CA LYS A 272 29.14 4.14 -10.21
C LYS A 272 28.71 4.64 -11.61
N THR A 273 28.18 3.77 -12.45
CA THR A 273 27.85 4.11 -13.85
C THR A 273 26.57 4.94 -13.99
N SER A 274 25.56 4.66 -13.17
CA SER A 274 24.28 5.39 -13.18
C SER A 274 24.33 6.71 -12.40
N GLY A 275 25.32 6.88 -11.51
CA GLY A 275 25.43 8.01 -10.58
C GLY A 275 24.55 7.87 -9.33
N ILE A 276 23.81 6.75 -9.20
CA ILE A 276 22.88 6.52 -8.09
C ILE A 276 23.63 5.92 -6.90
N LYS A 277 23.70 6.63 -5.78
CA LYS A 277 24.41 6.15 -4.57
C LYS A 277 23.63 5.08 -3.83
N ILE A 278 24.32 4.04 -3.35
CA ILE A 278 23.74 3.02 -2.46
C ILE A 278 23.50 3.63 -1.07
N ASN A 279 22.39 3.26 -0.45
CA ASN A 279 22.05 3.66 0.91
C ASN A 279 22.62 2.70 1.95
N VAL A 280 23.86 2.92 2.35
CA VAL A 280 24.60 2.05 3.28
C VAL A 280 23.87 1.79 4.61
N LYS A 281 23.07 2.75 5.10
CA LYS A 281 22.32 2.60 6.36
C LYS A 281 21.15 1.62 6.26
N LYS A 282 20.58 1.47 5.07
CA LYS A 282 19.41 0.61 4.84
C LYS A 282 19.77 -0.72 4.16
N SER A 283 20.90 -0.77 3.44
CA SER A 283 21.42 -2.01 2.89
C SER A 283 22.02 -2.86 4.01
N ALA A 284 21.33 -3.94 4.39
CA ALA A 284 21.80 -4.85 5.45
C ALA A 284 23.08 -5.61 5.07
N GLY A 285 23.44 -5.59 3.77
CA GLY A 285 24.57 -6.30 3.19
C GLY A 285 24.24 -7.77 2.95
N VAL A 286 25.28 -8.60 2.91
CA VAL A 286 25.14 -10.05 2.78
C VAL A 286 24.85 -10.67 4.15
N SER A 287 23.83 -11.51 4.22
CA SER A 287 23.49 -12.30 5.40
C SER A 287 23.14 -13.73 5.01
N LEU A 288 23.33 -14.65 5.96
CA LEU A 288 22.91 -16.04 5.81
C LEU A 288 21.57 -16.24 6.51
N ILE A 289 20.56 -16.65 5.75
CA ILE A 289 19.26 -17.06 6.25
C ILE A 289 19.29 -18.54 6.61
N THR A 290 19.05 -18.84 7.88
CA THR A 290 19.03 -20.20 8.42
C THR A 290 17.91 -20.36 9.44
N GLN A 291 17.63 -21.61 9.81
CA GLN A 291 16.85 -21.89 11.02
C GLN A 291 17.59 -21.37 12.27
N THR A 292 16.83 -21.06 13.32
CA THR A 292 17.31 -20.42 14.56
C THR A 292 18.45 -21.17 15.25
N ASN A 293 18.43 -22.51 15.17
CA ASN A 293 19.30 -23.38 15.97
C ASN A 293 20.57 -23.81 15.23
N LEU A 294 20.82 -23.30 14.01
CA LEU A 294 22.00 -23.66 13.24
C LEU A 294 23.18 -22.70 13.52
N PRO A 295 24.41 -23.23 13.68
CA PRO A 295 25.60 -22.40 13.78
C PRO A 295 25.95 -21.78 12.41
N SER A 296 26.58 -20.60 12.43
CA SER A 296 27.06 -19.90 11.24
C SER A 296 28.26 -19.02 11.58
N GLU A 297 29.24 -18.99 10.68
CA GLU A 297 30.42 -18.11 10.74
C GLU A 297 30.13 -16.70 10.22
N ILE A 298 29.06 -16.54 9.44
CA ILE A 298 28.66 -15.28 8.81
C ILE A 298 27.48 -14.69 9.60
N LYS A 299 27.27 -13.37 9.49
CA LYS A 299 26.09 -12.68 10.02
C LYS A 299 24.81 -13.42 9.61
N LYS A 300 24.17 -14.06 10.59
CA LYS A 300 22.94 -14.82 10.41
C LYS A 300 21.70 -13.95 10.63
N SER A 301 20.66 -14.20 9.87
CA SER A 301 19.31 -13.72 10.14
C SER A 301 18.33 -14.88 10.03
N ASN A 302 17.27 -14.88 10.82
CA ASN A 302 16.24 -15.92 10.78
C ASN A 302 15.08 -15.54 9.84
N TYR A 303 15.08 -14.31 9.34
CA TYR A 303 14.02 -13.76 8.51
C TYR A 303 14.54 -12.65 7.60
N ILE A 304 13.77 -12.35 6.56
CA ILE A 304 13.93 -11.17 5.71
C ILE A 304 12.63 -10.38 5.68
N ASP A 305 12.75 -9.06 5.84
CA ASP A 305 11.61 -8.17 5.79
C ASP A 305 11.46 -7.54 4.41
N PHE A 306 10.53 -8.02 3.59
CA PHE A 306 10.26 -7.47 2.25
C PHE A 306 8.80 -7.02 2.11
N LEU A 307 8.57 -5.78 1.66
CA LEU A 307 7.25 -5.24 1.29
C LEU A 307 6.10 -5.47 2.29
N GLY A 308 6.40 -5.39 3.59
CA GLY A 308 5.42 -5.54 4.67
C GLY A 308 5.26 -6.97 5.20
N TYR A 309 5.95 -7.92 4.59
CA TYR A 309 6.10 -9.30 5.06
C TYR A 309 7.43 -9.50 5.76
N SER A 310 7.50 -10.58 6.53
CA SER A 310 8.71 -11.11 7.13
C SER A 310 8.78 -12.60 6.79
N VAL A 311 9.71 -13.00 5.93
CA VAL A 311 9.80 -14.35 5.37
C VAL A 311 10.91 -15.10 6.09
N THR A 312 10.59 -16.26 6.66
CA THR A 312 11.55 -17.22 7.19
C THR A 312 11.61 -18.44 6.26
N ILE A 313 12.53 -19.37 6.53
CA ILE A 313 12.60 -20.65 5.80
C ILE A 313 11.30 -21.46 5.95
N GLU A 314 10.64 -21.33 7.10
CA GLU A 314 9.47 -22.15 7.44
C GLU A 314 8.15 -21.44 7.15
N ASN A 315 8.08 -20.13 7.41
CA ASN A 315 6.83 -19.41 7.47
C ASN A 315 6.95 -17.97 6.94
N ILE A 316 5.85 -17.47 6.40
CA ILE A 316 5.61 -16.08 6.06
C ILE A 316 4.81 -15.42 7.18
N LYS A 317 5.32 -14.30 7.68
CA LYS A 317 4.78 -13.53 8.80
C LYS A 317 4.44 -12.11 8.36
N ILE A 318 3.58 -11.42 9.11
CA ILE A 318 3.40 -9.97 8.99
C ILE A 318 4.61 -9.28 9.62
N LYS A 319 5.21 -8.31 8.91
CA LYS A 319 6.34 -7.51 9.42
C LYS A 319 5.99 -6.83 10.74
N LYS A 320 6.94 -6.81 11.69
CA LYS A 320 6.72 -6.26 13.05
C LYS A 320 6.20 -4.81 13.02
N ALA A 321 6.72 -3.96 12.13
CA ALA A 321 6.25 -2.58 12.00
C ALA A 321 4.79 -2.50 11.53
N SER A 322 4.40 -3.35 10.58
CA SER A 322 3.02 -3.48 10.10
C SER A 322 2.09 -4.00 11.20
N LEU A 323 2.55 -4.96 12.01
CA LEU A 323 1.80 -5.42 13.19
C LEU A 323 1.54 -4.29 14.18
N GLN A 324 2.54 -3.45 14.46
CA GLN A 324 2.35 -2.31 15.37
C GLN A 324 1.32 -1.31 14.82
N LYS A 325 1.31 -1.06 13.50
CA LYS A 325 0.29 -0.22 12.86
C LYS A 325 -1.11 -0.83 13.00
N ILE A 326 -1.25 -2.14 12.80
CA ILE A 326 -2.52 -2.85 13.00
C ILE A 326 -2.97 -2.72 14.47
N LYS A 327 -2.08 -2.97 15.42
CA LYS A 327 -2.37 -2.87 16.86
C LYS A 327 -2.77 -1.46 17.27
N HIS A 328 -2.04 -0.45 16.78
CA HIS A 328 -2.35 0.95 17.01
C HIS A 328 -3.73 1.31 16.46
N GLN A 329 -4.05 0.90 15.23
CA GLN A 329 -5.35 1.18 14.63
C GLN A 329 -6.49 0.55 15.42
N VAL A 330 -6.38 -0.72 15.80
CA VAL A 330 -7.40 -1.40 16.63
C VAL A 330 -7.56 -0.71 17.98
N SER A 331 -6.46 -0.36 18.63
CA SER A 331 -6.47 0.35 19.92
C SER A 331 -7.10 1.74 19.79
N TYR A 332 -6.83 2.46 18.71
CA TYR A 332 -7.44 3.75 18.42
C TYR A 332 -8.94 3.64 18.19
N LEU A 333 -9.40 2.62 17.46
CA LEU A 333 -10.84 2.37 17.27
C LEU A 333 -11.53 2.08 18.61
N LEU A 334 -10.91 1.31 19.49
CA LEU A 334 -11.42 1.06 20.84
C LEU A 334 -11.45 2.35 21.68
N TYR A 335 -10.32 3.06 21.74
CA TYR A 335 -10.20 4.33 22.46
C TYR A 335 -11.24 5.36 22.02
N ARG A 336 -11.33 5.61 20.70
CA ARG A 336 -12.24 6.61 20.12
C ARG A 336 -13.71 6.34 20.44
N ASN A 337 -14.12 5.07 20.46
CA ASN A 337 -15.53 4.73 20.67
C ASN A 337 -15.87 4.52 22.15
N LEU A 338 -14.94 4.01 22.97
CA LEU A 338 -15.24 3.60 24.35
C LEU A 338 -14.62 4.51 25.42
N ILE A 339 -13.53 5.22 25.15
CA ILE A 339 -12.80 5.96 26.18
C ILE A 339 -12.87 7.48 25.95
N GLN A 340 -12.57 7.92 24.72
CA GLN A 340 -12.52 9.34 24.37
C GLN A 340 -13.80 10.12 24.70
N PRO A 341 -15.03 9.60 24.42
CA PRO A 341 -16.25 10.34 24.70
C PRO A 341 -16.44 10.62 26.20
N PHE A 342 -16.02 9.68 27.05
CA PHE A 342 -16.23 9.71 28.50
C PHE A 342 -15.05 10.31 29.28
N ARG A 343 -13.98 10.73 28.59
CA ARG A 343 -12.84 11.43 29.21
C ARG A 343 -12.98 12.95 29.24
N LYS A 344 -13.75 13.53 28.32
CA LYS A 344 -13.83 15.00 28.13
C LYS A 344 -15.02 15.68 28.81
N SER A 345 -15.93 14.92 29.42
CA SER A 345 -17.07 15.47 30.16
C SER A 345 -17.18 14.79 31.51
N LEU A 346 -16.82 15.51 32.56
CA LEU A 346 -17.20 15.14 33.93
C LEU A 346 -18.62 15.61 34.27
N ILE A 347 -19.35 16.27 33.35
CA ILE A 347 -20.54 17.07 33.69
C ILE A 347 -21.73 16.90 32.72
N ILE A 348 -21.66 16.10 31.65
CA ILE A 348 -22.78 16.01 30.69
C ILE A 348 -23.35 14.59 30.65
N ASN A 349 -24.65 14.48 30.89
CA ASN A 349 -25.48 13.29 30.66
C ASN A 349 -25.29 12.78 29.23
N HIS A 350 -24.31 11.90 29.02
CA HIS A 350 -24.15 11.20 27.77
C HIS A 350 -25.26 10.16 27.64
N ASN A 351 -26.33 10.48 26.88
CA ASN A 351 -27.35 9.53 26.43
C ASN A 351 -26.79 8.47 25.44
N VAL A 352 -25.51 8.13 25.51
CA VAL A 352 -24.85 7.19 24.60
C VAL A 352 -24.86 5.81 25.23
N SER A 353 -25.74 4.93 24.73
CA SER A 353 -25.76 3.50 25.07
C SER A 353 -24.35 2.88 24.99
N THR A 354 -23.89 2.30 26.10
CA THR A 354 -22.64 1.55 26.18
C THR A 354 -22.69 0.36 25.22
N LYS A 355 -23.83 -0.32 25.13
CA LYS A 355 -24.03 -1.43 24.18
C LYS A 355 -23.82 -0.99 22.73
N ALA A 356 -24.38 0.17 22.35
CA ALA A 356 -24.22 0.72 21.00
C ALA A 356 -22.76 1.14 20.71
N ALA A 357 -22.07 1.76 21.69
CA ALA A 357 -20.68 2.16 21.54
C ALA A 357 -19.75 0.95 21.30
N VAL A 358 -19.98 -0.14 22.04
CA VAL A 358 -19.27 -1.41 21.85
C VAL A 358 -19.57 -2.03 20.50
N ALA A 359 -20.83 -2.08 20.09
CA ALA A 359 -21.23 -2.60 18.79
C ALA A 359 -20.51 -1.89 17.65
N ILE A 360 -20.51 -0.57 17.68
CA ILE A 360 -19.80 0.27 16.71
C ILE A 360 -18.30 -0.04 16.70
N ALA A 361 -17.66 -0.14 17.86
CA ALA A 361 -16.23 -0.42 17.95
C ALA A 361 -15.89 -1.78 17.30
N ILE A 362 -16.65 -2.83 17.64
CA ILE A 362 -16.50 -4.17 17.09
C ILE A 362 -16.71 -4.16 15.57
N MET A 363 -17.77 -3.50 15.08
CA MET A 363 -18.03 -3.38 13.64
C MET A 363 -16.93 -2.63 12.89
N GLN A 364 -16.34 -1.59 13.50
CA GLN A 364 -15.21 -0.87 12.90
C GLN A 364 -13.95 -1.73 12.82
N ILE A 365 -13.64 -2.49 13.87
CA ILE A 365 -12.53 -3.46 13.86
C ILE A 365 -12.79 -4.53 12.80
N ARG A 366 -14.01 -5.08 12.74
CA ARG A 366 -14.42 -6.07 11.74
C ARG A 366 -14.30 -5.51 10.32
N ARG A 367 -14.74 -4.28 10.08
CA ARG A 367 -14.58 -3.61 8.78
C ARG A 367 -13.11 -3.41 8.43
N TYR A 368 -12.29 -3.04 9.40
CA TYR A 368 -10.85 -2.88 9.21
C TYR A 368 -10.16 -4.20 8.84
N LEU A 369 -10.48 -5.29 9.55
CA LEU A 369 -9.87 -6.61 9.32
C LEU A 369 -10.42 -7.31 8.08
N TYR A 370 -11.74 -7.35 7.91
CA TYR A 370 -12.43 -8.19 6.93
C TYR A 370 -13.00 -7.41 5.73
N GLY A 371 -13.16 -6.09 5.85
CA GLY A 371 -13.74 -5.27 4.79
C GLY A 371 -15.26 -5.15 4.83
N GLY A 372 -15.89 -5.46 5.98
CA GLY A 372 -17.34 -5.34 6.19
C GLY A 372 -18.09 -6.67 6.15
N LEU A 373 -17.38 -7.79 5.99
CA LEU A 373 -17.93 -9.13 6.13
C LEU A 373 -18.31 -9.41 7.59
N THR A 374 -19.40 -10.15 7.80
CA THR A 374 -19.80 -10.65 9.12
C THR A 374 -19.09 -11.96 9.44
N ASP A 375 -19.06 -12.34 10.71
CA ASP A 375 -18.53 -13.65 11.11
C ASP A 375 -19.36 -14.80 10.52
N LYS A 376 -20.67 -14.60 10.32
CA LYS A 376 -21.54 -15.54 9.63
C LYS A 376 -21.10 -15.74 8.18
N HIS A 377 -20.85 -14.66 7.43
CA HIS A 377 -20.34 -14.78 6.05
C HIS A 377 -19.03 -15.56 5.99
N LEU A 378 -18.09 -15.30 6.90
CA LEU A 378 -16.83 -16.05 6.95
C LEU A 378 -17.05 -17.53 7.25
N LYS A 379 -17.92 -17.86 8.22
CA LYS A 379 -18.24 -19.25 8.56
C LYS A 379 -18.93 -19.99 7.41
N ASP A 380 -19.93 -19.36 6.79
CA ASP A 380 -20.68 -19.93 5.67
C ASP A 380 -19.77 -20.13 4.45
N TYR A 381 -18.80 -19.25 4.23
CA TYR A 381 -17.78 -19.43 3.19
C TYR A 381 -16.80 -20.55 3.53
N ILE A 382 -16.27 -20.60 4.76
CA ILE A 382 -15.39 -21.67 5.22
C ILE A 382 -16.09 -23.03 5.14
N SER A 383 -17.39 -23.11 5.42
CA SER A 383 -18.17 -24.35 5.32
C SER A 383 -18.64 -24.67 3.90
N GLY A 384 -18.45 -23.79 2.92
CA GLY A 384 -18.84 -23.99 1.52
C GLY A 384 -20.30 -23.69 1.18
N ARG A 385 -21.06 -23.05 2.09
CA ARG A 385 -22.42 -22.57 1.81
C ARG A 385 -22.42 -21.36 0.88
N ILE A 386 -21.35 -20.56 0.93
CA ILE A 386 -21.12 -19.44 0.02
C ILE A 386 -19.94 -19.80 -0.87
N ALA A 387 -20.11 -19.67 -2.18
CA ALA A 387 -19.07 -20.01 -3.15
C ALA A 387 -17.99 -18.91 -3.30
N LYS A 388 -18.35 -17.63 -3.09
CA LYS A 388 -17.43 -16.51 -3.33
C LYS A 388 -17.62 -15.36 -2.34
N ILE A 389 -16.49 -14.83 -1.86
CA ILE A 389 -16.43 -13.64 -1.00
C ILE A 389 -15.32 -12.71 -1.49
N TYR A 390 -15.54 -11.40 -1.37
CA TYR A 390 -14.54 -10.38 -1.63
C TYR A 390 -13.96 -9.83 -0.33
N PHE A 391 -12.67 -10.06 -0.11
CA PHE A 391 -11.95 -9.53 1.04
C PHE A 391 -11.49 -8.10 0.75
N LYS A 392 -11.95 -7.14 1.56
CA LYS A 392 -11.63 -5.71 1.39
C LYS A 392 -10.91 -5.09 2.60
N GLY A 393 -10.71 -5.88 3.65
CA GLY A 393 -10.02 -5.45 4.87
C GLY A 393 -8.52 -5.64 4.76
N ILE A 394 -7.78 -5.21 5.78
CA ILE A 394 -6.31 -5.26 5.78
C ILE A 394 -5.76 -6.68 5.58
N MET A 395 -6.51 -7.71 5.98
CA MET A 395 -6.09 -9.10 5.81
C MET A 395 -6.06 -9.55 4.33
N SER A 396 -6.81 -8.89 3.43
CA SER A 396 -6.69 -9.16 1.99
C SER A 396 -5.35 -8.73 1.41
N PHE A 397 -4.58 -7.91 2.12
CA PHE A 397 -3.20 -7.58 1.75
C PHE A 397 -2.21 -8.67 2.18
N TYR A 398 -2.57 -9.51 3.15
CA TYR A 398 -1.74 -10.57 3.75
C TYR A 398 -2.22 -12.00 3.40
N PRO A 399 -2.52 -12.34 2.12
CA PRO A 399 -2.99 -13.68 1.78
C PRO A 399 -1.92 -14.77 1.98
N LEU A 400 -0.64 -14.41 1.89
CA LEU A 400 0.46 -15.38 1.97
C LEU A 400 0.92 -15.70 3.39
N VAL A 401 0.43 -15.01 4.41
CA VAL A 401 0.85 -15.24 5.80
C VAL A 401 0.36 -16.62 6.25
N ASN A 402 1.26 -17.49 6.68
CA ASN A 402 0.95 -18.85 7.14
C ASN A 402 1.39 -19.13 8.60
N ASP A 403 2.01 -18.15 9.28
CA ASP A 403 2.36 -18.28 10.70
C ASP A 403 1.13 -18.17 11.62
N GLU A 404 0.51 -19.33 11.88
CA GLU A 404 -0.65 -19.42 12.77
C GLU A 404 -0.35 -18.95 14.20
N GLU A 405 0.88 -19.11 14.69
CA GLU A 405 1.23 -18.72 16.05
C GLU A 405 1.19 -17.19 16.20
N GLN A 406 1.70 -16.46 15.21
CA GLN A 406 1.59 -15.01 15.17
C GLN A 406 0.12 -14.56 15.15
N LEU A 407 -0.72 -15.20 14.34
CA LEU A 407 -2.14 -14.87 14.24
C LEU A 407 -2.90 -15.17 15.55
N LYS A 408 -2.61 -16.30 16.20
CA LYS A 408 -3.17 -16.66 17.52
C LYS A 408 -2.74 -15.65 18.59
N LYS A 409 -1.48 -15.21 18.59
CA LYS A 409 -0.97 -14.15 19.49
C LYS A 409 -1.68 -12.81 19.24
N LEU A 410 -1.99 -12.47 17.99
CA LEU A 410 -2.77 -11.26 17.67
C LEU A 410 -4.21 -11.34 18.17
N ASP A 411 -4.86 -12.50 18.02
CA ASP A 411 -6.20 -12.73 18.58
C ASP A 411 -6.19 -12.58 20.10
N GLY A 412 -5.25 -13.24 20.80
CA GLY A 412 -5.11 -13.12 22.25
C GLY A 412 -4.85 -11.68 22.71
N TRP A 413 -3.98 -10.95 22.02
CA TRP A 413 -3.72 -9.54 22.27
C TRP A 413 -4.98 -8.68 22.07
N MET A 414 -5.71 -8.88 20.97
CA MET A 414 -6.90 -8.10 20.67
C MET A 414 -8.00 -8.33 21.71
N ILE A 415 -8.23 -9.58 22.10
CA ILE A 415 -9.19 -9.94 23.15
C ILE A 415 -8.80 -9.28 24.48
N SER A 416 -7.53 -9.36 24.88
CA SER A 416 -7.05 -8.72 26.10
C SER A 416 -7.20 -7.18 26.06
N THR A 417 -6.95 -6.58 24.90
CA THR A 417 -7.09 -5.13 24.70
C THR A 417 -8.54 -4.69 24.78
N ILE A 418 -9.46 -5.44 24.16
CA ILE A 418 -10.91 -5.22 24.28
C ILE A 418 -11.31 -5.34 25.76
N PHE A 419 -10.91 -6.41 26.44
CA PHE A 419 -11.23 -6.65 27.84
C PHE A 419 -10.81 -5.49 28.75
N ARG A 420 -9.55 -5.05 28.65
CA ARG A 420 -9.01 -3.93 29.43
C ARG A 420 -9.71 -2.62 29.10
N THR A 421 -10.05 -2.40 27.83
CA THR A 421 -10.78 -1.20 27.42
C THR A 421 -12.18 -1.19 28.02
N LEU A 422 -12.89 -2.31 28.03
CA LEU A 422 -14.21 -2.42 28.64
C LEU A 422 -14.17 -2.23 30.16
N LYS A 423 -13.15 -2.79 30.84
CA LYS A 423 -12.91 -2.52 32.28
C LYS A 423 -12.60 -1.06 32.58
N LEU A 424 -11.85 -0.39 31.70
CA LEU A 424 -11.60 1.03 31.86
C LEU A 424 -12.87 1.85 31.60
N HIS A 425 -13.64 1.48 30.57
CA HIS A 425 -14.91 2.11 30.24
C HIS A 425 -15.93 1.99 31.39
N SER A 426 -16.06 0.82 32.03
CA SER A 426 -16.96 0.63 33.17
C SER A 426 -16.58 1.45 34.40
N LYS A 427 -15.32 1.88 34.53
CA LYS A 427 -14.89 2.82 35.57
C LYS A 427 -15.23 4.27 35.24
N LEU A 428 -15.37 4.60 33.96
CA LEU A 428 -15.68 5.95 33.49
C LEU A 428 -17.19 6.22 33.38
N VAL A 429 -18.00 5.17 33.28
CA VAL A 429 -19.46 5.26 33.11
C VAL A 429 -20.16 4.77 34.38
N HIS A 430 -20.81 5.68 35.10
CA HIS A 430 -21.50 5.35 36.37
C HIS A 430 -22.85 4.65 36.17
N ASN A 431 -23.56 4.89 35.05
CA ASN A 431 -24.83 4.24 34.69
C ASN A 431 -24.73 3.63 33.28
N SER A 432 -24.38 2.33 33.19
CA SER A 432 -24.26 1.62 31.92
C SER A 432 -25.46 0.71 31.66
N ASP A 433 -26.06 0.79 30.47
CA ASP A 433 -27.07 -0.15 29.96
C ASP A 433 -26.50 -1.54 29.59
N PHE A 434 -25.19 -1.73 29.80
CA PHE A 434 -24.47 -2.94 29.41
C PHE A 434 -23.33 -3.21 30.41
N SER A 435 -23.59 -4.10 31.36
CA SER A 435 -22.64 -4.47 32.41
C SER A 435 -21.61 -5.49 31.93
N PHE A 436 -20.36 -5.28 32.33
CA PHE A 436 -19.25 -6.22 32.12
C PHE A 436 -18.67 -6.75 33.45
N VAL A 437 -19.34 -6.44 34.57
CA VAL A 437 -18.82 -6.63 35.93
C VAL A 437 -18.50 -8.10 36.22
N ASP A 438 -19.28 -9.03 35.64
CA ASP A 438 -19.12 -10.46 35.87
C ASP A 438 -18.04 -11.12 35.00
N ILE A 439 -17.45 -10.40 34.05
CA ILE A 439 -16.46 -10.98 33.14
C ILE A 439 -15.07 -10.91 33.78
N ARG A 440 -14.54 -12.07 34.19
CA ARG A 440 -13.28 -12.19 34.93
C ARG A 440 -12.09 -12.44 34.00
N ASN A 441 -12.31 -13.17 32.91
CA ASN A 441 -11.23 -13.59 32.00
C ASN A 441 -11.61 -13.50 30.50
N ASN A 442 -10.60 -13.69 29.64
CA ASN A 442 -10.75 -13.64 28.18
C ASN A 442 -11.73 -14.69 27.63
N SER A 443 -11.85 -15.85 28.26
CA SER A 443 -12.72 -16.95 27.81
C SER A 443 -14.19 -16.64 28.06
N GLU A 444 -14.51 -16.09 29.24
CA GLU A 444 -15.85 -15.58 29.57
C GLU A 444 -16.23 -14.42 28.65
N LEU A 445 -15.30 -13.51 28.35
CA LEU A 445 -15.52 -12.42 27.41
C LEU A 445 -15.95 -12.94 26.03
N LEU A 446 -15.24 -13.94 25.52
CA LEU A 446 -15.57 -14.57 24.25
C LEU A 446 -16.95 -15.24 24.27
N LYS A 447 -17.29 -15.96 25.35
CA LYS A 447 -18.62 -16.58 25.51
C LYS A 447 -19.72 -15.53 25.54
N PHE A 448 -19.51 -14.47 26.30
CA PHE A 448 -20.42 -13.33 26.39
C PHE A 448 -20.67 -12.73 25.00
N PHE A 449 -19.62 -12.28 24.30
CA PHE A 449 -19.80 -11.63 23.00
C PHE A 449 -20.33 -12.55 21.88
N ARG A 450 -20.25 -13.88 22.03
CA ARG A 450 -20.84 -14.82 21.07
C ARG A 450 -22.37 -14.85 21.11
N THR A 451 -22.97 -14.63 22.28
CA THR A 451 -24.44 -14.66 22.44
C THR A 451 -25.06 -13.28 22.27
N GLN A 452 -24.26 -12.23 22.39
CA GLN A 452 -24.74 -10.85 22.31
C GLN A 452 -25.04 -10.42 20.87
N LYS A 453 -26.22 -9.82 20.71
CA LYS A 453 -26.68 -9.23 19.47
C LYS A 453 -27.30 -7.86 19.73
N ILE A 454 -27.31 -7.03 18.71
CA ILE A 454 -27.95 -5.70 18.74
C ILE A 454 -28.78 -5.50 17.47
N ASN A 455 -29.99 -4.97 17.63
CA ASN A 455 -30.83 -4.56 16.51
C ASN A 455 -30.54 -3.11 16.17
N ILE A 456 -30.07 -2.87 14.95
CA ILE A 456 -29.86 -1.52 14.41
C ILE A 456 -30.58 -1.45 13.08
N SER A 457 -31.64 -0.64 13.00
CA SER A 457 -32.44 -0.44 11.77
C SER A 457 -32.93 -1.76 11.17
N ASP A 458 -33.64 -2.56 11.97
CA ASP A 458 -34.24 -3.86 11.61
C ASP A 458 -33.25 -4.93 11.14
N LYS A 459 -31.95 -4.73 11.41
CA LYS A 459 -30.91 -5.73 11.19
C LYS A 459 -30.32 -6.17 12.51
N GLU A 460 -30.40 -7.48 12.75
CA GLU A 460 -29.76 -8.13 13.88
C GLU A 460 -28.26 -8.28 13.58
N ILE A 461 -27.42 -7.63 14.39
CA ILE A 461 -25.97 -7.62 14.23
C ILE A 461 -25.34 -8.37 15.39
N ASP A 462 -24.54 -9.38 15.05
CA ASP A 462 -23.77 -10.15 16.03
C ASP A 462 -22.59 -9.33 16.56
N LEU A 463 -22.36 -9.40 17.87
CA LEU A 463 -21.24 -8.74 18.53
C LEU A 463 -20.03 -9.66 18.70
N GLN A 464 -19.97 -10.75 17.92
CA GLN A 464 -18.86 -11.69 18.02
C GLN A 464 -17.53 -10.96 17.74
N ILE A 465 -16.57 -11.15 18.64
CA ILE A 465 -15.25 -10.54 18.53
C ILE A 465 -14.59 -11.06 17.24
N PRO A 466 -14.09 -10.15 16.36
CA PRO A 466 -13.39 -10.55 15.16
C PRO A 466 -12.12 -11.32 15.54
N SER A 467 -11.66 -12.18 14.64
CA SER A 467 -10.46 -13.00 14.75
C SER A 467 -9.61 -12.95 13.48
N PHE A 468 -8.31 -12.75 13.65
CA PHE A 468 -7.27 -12.89 12.63
C PHE A 468 -7.21 -14.32 12.11
N MET A 469 -7.27 -15.32 13.01
CA MET A 469 -7.25 -16.73 12.62
C MET A 469 -8.46 -17.13 11.77
N ARG A 470 -9.64 -16.57 12.05
CA ARG A 470 -10.87 -16.87 11.31
C ARG A 470 -10.81 -16.36 9.87
N VAL A 471 -10.38 -15.11 9.68
CA VAL A 471 -10.26 -14.56 8.32
C VAL A 471 -9.09 -15.18 7.56
N TYR A 472 -8.02 -15.55 8.25
CA TYR A 472 -6.93 -16.35 7.67
C TYR A 472 -7.44 -17.67 7.08
N ARG A 473 -8.23 -18.45 7.83
CA ARG A 473 -8.84 -19.69 7.30
C ARG A 473 -9.73 -19.46 6.08
N ALA A 474 -10.52 -18.38 6.10
CA ALA A 474 -11.34 -18.01 4.95
C ALA A 474 -10.48 -17.62 3.75
N ILE A 475 -9.42 -16.83 3.95
CA ILE A 475 -8.49 -16.43 2.89
C ILE A 475 -7.76 -17.64 2.32
N ASN A 476 -7.25 -18.54 3.15
CA ASN A 476 -6.58 -19.77 2.70
C ASN A 476 -7.47 -20.63 1.81
N ARG A 477 -8.74 -20.84 2.21
CA ARG A 477 -9.71 -21.51 1.34
C ARG A 477 -9.84 -20.79 0.00
N GLY A 478 -9.97 -19.47 0.03
CA GLY A 478 -10.08 -18.67 -1.18
C GLY A 478 -8.85 -18.71 -2.09
N ILE A 479 -7.63 -18.85 -1.52
CA ILE A 479 -6.40 -19.03 -2.30
C ILE A 479 -6.40 -20.39 -2.99
N LEU A 480 -6.87 -21.44 -2.33
CA LEU A 480 -7.02 -22.77 -2.96
C LEU A 480 -8.03 -22.75 -4.10
N ASP A 481 -9.15 -22.06 -3.90
CA ASP A 481 -10.25 -22.02 -4.88
C ASP A 481 -9.97 -21.09 -6.08
N PHE A 482 -9.32 -19.94 -5.86
CA PHE A 482 -9.24 -18.85 -6.84
C PHE A 482 -7.82 -18.29 -7.07
N GLY A 483 -6.81 -18.80 -6.37
CA GLY A 483 -5.47 -18.24 -6.36
C GLY A 483 -5.38 -16.89 -5.62
N ILE A 484 -4.16 -16.36 -5.54
CA ILE A 484 -3.86 -15.12 -4.80
C ILE A 484 -4.60 -13.92 -5.44
N GLU A 485 -4.61 -13.84 -6.77
CA GLU A 485 -5.27 -12.75 -7.52
C GLU A 485 -6.78 -12.69 -7.28
N GLY A 486 -7.42 -13.83 -7.03
CA GLY A 486 -8.86 -13.89 -6.72
C GLY A 486 -9.21 -13.32 -5.34
N ILE A 487 -8.25 -13.26 -4.42
CA ILE A 487 -8.47 -12.90 -3.01
C ILE A 487 -7.88 -11.54 -2.64
N MET A 488 -6.80 -11.13 -3.31
CA MET A 488 -6.23 -9.81 -3.09
C MET A 488 -7.24 -8.72 -3.47
N ASN A 489 -7.07 -7.53 -2.90
CA ASN A 489 -7.86 -6.38 -3.31
C ASN A 489 -7.59 -6.10 -4.81
N PRO A 490 -8.62 -6.06 -5.69
CA PRO A 490 -8.41 -5.86 -7.13
C PRO A 490 -7.70 -4.54 -7.48
N ARG A 491 -7.74 -3.56 -6.57
CA ARG A 491 -7.03 -2.28 -6.75
C ARG A 491 -5.53 -2.36 -6.45
N SER A 492 -5.05 -3.45 -5.85
CA SER A 492 -3.63 -3.63 -5.52
C SER A 492 -2.71 -3.69 -6.74
N LEU A 493 -3.26 -3.96 -7.93
CA LEU A 493 -2.53 -3.97 -9.20
C LEU A 493 -2.42 -2.59 -9.85
N ASN A 494 -3.14 -1.58 -9.34
CA ASN A 494 -3.15 -0.25 -9.93
C ASN A 494 -2.15 0.67 -9.21
N TYR A 495 -1.19 1.19 -9.97
CA TYR A 495 -0.32 2.29 -9.53
C TYR A 495 -1.02 3.62 -9.81
N ASP A 496 -1.98 3.98 -8.95
CA ASP A 496 -2.68 5.26 -9.03
C ASP A 496 -1.88 6.36 -8.29
N TYR A 497 -1.29 7.30 -9.03
CA TYR A 497 -0.80 8.58 -8.49
C TYR A 497 -1.95 9.53 -8.17
#